data_AF-A0A351T6C2-F1
#
_entry.id   AF-A0A351T6C2-F1
#
_cell.length_a   1.000
_cell.length_b   1.000
_cell.length_c   1.000
_cell.angle_alpha   90.00
_cell.angle_beta   90.00
_cell.angle_gamma   90.00
#
_symmetry.space_group_name_H-M   'P 1'
#
loop_
_entity.id
_entity.type
_entity.pdbx_description
1 polymer ?
#
loop_
_entity_poly.entity_id
_entity_poly.type
_entity_poly.pdbx_seq_one_letter_code
_entity_poly.pdbx_strand_id
1 'polypeptide(L)'
;MIGAGLVYVGAFLFVLTIVVFFHELGHFWVARKCGVKVEVFSVGFGKEIFGWYDKKGTRWKLSLLPLGGYVKFLGDDTAASTPDHDRFATMTASDRVQSFHHQSVWRRMAIVAAGPVANFLLAILIFAAIFMFFGRVEMSARVDSIQPGSAAERAGFQPGDVVVSIDGA
;
A
#
# COMPACT_ATOMS: atom_id res chain seq x y z
N MET A 1 16.12 25.30 1.15
CA MET A 1 15.20 24.73 0.14
C MET A 1 15.56 23.30 -0.27
N ILE A 2 16.84 22.94 -0.46
CA ILE A 2 17.26 21.56 -0.84
C ILE A 2 16.95 20.51 0.26
N GLY A 3 17.08 20.87 1.54
CA GLY A 3 16.81 19.94 2.66
C GLY A 3 15.36 19.46 2.75
N ALA A 4 14.38 20.33 2.47
CA ALA A 4 12.96 19.94 2.48
C ALA A 4 12.64 18.93 1.36
N GLY A 5 13.21 19.12 0.17
CA GLY A 5 13.01 18.20 -0.96
C GLY A 5 13.51 16.79 -0.68
N LEU A 6 14.71 16.65 -0.11
CA LEU A 6 15.26 15.33 0.26
C LEU A 6 14.42 14.62 1.31
N VAL A 7 13.88 15.35 2.29
CA VAL A 7 12.98 14.79 3.30
C VAL A 7 11.69 14.27 2.66
N TYR A 8 11.07 15.03 1.75
CA TYR A 8 9.85 14.57 1.07
C TYR A 8 10.10 13.37 0.17
N VAL A 9 11.21 13.34 -0.57
CA VAL A 9 11.57 12.18 -1.40
C VAL A 9 11.81 10.95 -0.52
N GLY A 10 12.57 11.10 0.56
CA GLY A 10 12.80 10.01 1.51
C GLY A 10 11.50 9.48 2.14
N ALA A 11 10.64 10.38 2.62
CA ALA A 11 9.34 10.03 3.19
C ALA A 11 8.42 9.35 2.15
N PHE A 12 8.39 9.85 0.92
CA PHE A 12 7.63 9.27 -0.18
C PHE A 12 8.10 7.85 -0.48
N LEU A 13 9.41 7.62 -0.65
CA LEU A 13 9.95 6.29 -0.91
C LEU A 13 9.69 5.33 0.25
N PHE A 14 9.78 5.80 1.49
CA PHE A 14 9.49 5.00 2.67
C PHE A 14 8.02 4.55 2.69
N VAL A 15 7.08 5.48 2.53
CA VAL A 15 5.64 5.16 2.50
C VAL A 15 5.31 4.27 1.31
N LEU A 16 5.84 4.57 0.12
CA LEU A 16 5.64 3.76 -1.08
C LEU A 16 6.12 2.32 -0.87
N THR A 17 7.30 2.13 -0.28
CA THR A 17 7.84 0.79 0.02
C THR A 17 6.91 0.00 0.92
N ILE A 18 6.36 0.63 1.97
CA ILE A 18 5.40 -0.03 2.87
C ILE A 18 4.12 -0.41 2.12
N VAL A 19 3.52 0.54 1.40
CA VAL A 19 2.27 0.32 0.67
C VAL A 19 2.42 -0.79 -0.36
N VAL A 20 3.50 -0.78 -1.15
CA VAL A 20 3.74 -1.82 -2.15
C VAL A 20 4.05 -3.16 -1.48
N PHE A 21 4.83 -3.19 -0.40
CA PHE A 21 5.09 -4.43 0.32
C PHE A 21 3.79 -5.12 0.77
N PHE A 22 2.87 -4.39 1.40
CA PHE A 22 1.59 -4.95 1.83
C PHE A 22 0.67 -5.32 0.66
N HIS A 23 0.72 -4.57 -0.45
CA HIS A 23 0.03 -4.91 -1.69
C HIS A 23 0.50 -6.27 -2.23
N GLU A 24 1.80 -6.43 -2.44
CA GLU A 24 2.38 -7.69 -2.92
C GLU A 24 2.13 -8.83 -1.93
N LEU A 25 2.17 -8.54 -0.63
CA LEU A 25 1.88 -9.53 0.42
C LEU A 25 0.43 -10.03 0.33
N GLY A 26 -0.52 -9.18 -0.06
CA GLY A 26 -1.91 -9.56 -0.33
C GLY A 26 -2.00 -10.60 -1.46
N HIS A 27 -1.43 -10.30 -2.62
CA HIS A 27 -1.35 -11.23 -3.75
C HIS A 27 -0.70 -12.56 -3.37
N PHE A 28 0.45 -12.48 -2.71
CA PHE A 28 1.24 -13.62 -2.25
C PHE A 28 0.44 -14.55 -1.34
N TRP A 29 -0.21 -13.98 -0.32
CA TRP A 29 -0.90 -14.75 0.70
C TRP A 29 -2.12 -15.47 0.12
N VAL A 30 -2.92 -14.79 -0.70
CA VAL A 30 -4.09 -15.40 -1.35
C VAL A 30 -3.65 -16.44 -2.38
N ALA A 31 -2.60 -16.19 -3.17
CA ALA A 31 -2.08 -17.16 -4.13
C ALA A 31 -1.68 -18.49 -3.45
N ARG A 32 -0.93 -18.42 -2.34
CA ARG A 32 -0.54 -19.62 -1.59
C ARG A 32 -1.75 -20.36 -1.00
N LYS A 33 -2.77 -19.64 -0.56
CA LYS A 33 -4.03 -20.24 -0.08
C LYS A 33 -4.84 -20.90 -1.19
N CYS A 34 -4.78 -20.35 -2.40
CA CYS A 34 -5.39 -20.96 -3.59
C CYS A 34 -4.59 -22.13 -4.17
N GLY A 35 -3.45 -22.51 -3.56
CA GLY A 35 -2.60 -23.61 -4.02
C GLY A 35 -1.67 -23.21 -5.18
N VAL A 36 -1.57 -21.92 -5.50
CA VAL A 36 -0.66 -21.42 -6.53
C VAL A 36 0.75 -21.34 -5.96
N LYS A 37 1.72 -21.90 -6.69
CA LYS A 37 3.13 -21.82 -6.32
C LYS A 37 3.67 -20.43 -6.68
N VAL A 38 4.30 -19.79 -5.71
CA VAL A 38 4.98 -18.50 -5.87
C VAL A 38 6.47 -18.75 -5.97
N GLU A 39 7.08 -18.31 -7.07
CA GLU A 39 8.52 -18.47 -7.31
C GLU A 39 9.32 -17.33 -6.68
N VAL A 40 8.84 -16.10 -6.82
CA VAL A 40 9.56 -14.89 -6.36
C VAL A 40 8.60 -13.93 -5.68
N PHE A 41 9.01 -13.41 -4.54
CA PHE A 41 8.43 -12.24 -3.88
C PHE A 41 9.50 -11.14 -3.84
N SER A 42 9.28 -10.05 -4.56
CA SER A 42 10.25 -8.95 -4.69
C SER A 42 9.69 -7.67 -4.11
N VAL A 43 10.45 -7.06 -3.21
CA VAL A 43 10.26 -5.67 -2.80
C VAL A 43 11.27 -4.83 -3.57
N GLY A 44 10.78 -3.92 -4.40
CA GLY A 44 11.58 -3.16 -5.34
C GLY A 44 11.84 -3.87 -6.67
N PHE A 45 12.50 -3.14 -7.57
CA PHE A 45 12.90 -3.58 -8.90
C PHE A 45 14.42 -3.51 -9.12
N GLY A 46 14.89 -4.17 -10.17
CA GLY A 46 16.29 -4.15 -10.58
C GLY A 46 17.17 -5.12 -9.80
N LYS A 47 18.44 -4.74 -9.63
CA LYS A 47 19.46 -5.57 -9.00
C LYS A 47 19.04 -5.97 -7.59
N GLU A 48 19.09 -7.26 -7.32
CA GLU A 48 18.87 -7.81 -5.98
C GLU A 48 20.02 -7.38 -5.05
N ILE A 49 19.65 -6.76 -3.93
CA ILE A 49 20.60 -6.40 -2.86
C ILE A 49 20.72 -7.58 -1.89
N PHE A 50 19.58 -8.15 -1.50
CA PHE A 50 19.51 -9.20 -0.50
C PHE A 50 18.32 -10.12 -0.79
N GLY A 51 18.44 -11.40 -0.45
CA GLY A 51 17.33 -12.32 -0.57
C GLY A 51 17.60 -13.70 0.03
N TRP A 52 16.52 -14.40 0.38
CA TRP A 52 16.54 -15.74 0.94
C TRP A 52 15.41 -16.60 0.36
N TYR A 53 15.48 -17.92 0.57
CA TYR A 53 14.40 -18.84 0.19
C TYR A 53 13.57 -19.23 1.41
N ASP A 54 12.24 -19.25 1.27
CA ASP A 54 11.36 -19.78 2.31
C ASP A 54 11.24 -21.32 2.25
N LYS A 55 10.57 -21.91 3.24
CA LYS A 55 10.38 -23.37 3.33
C LYS A 55 9.56 -23.97 2.17
N LYS A 56 8.82 -23.16 1.41
CA LYS A 56 8.07 -23.62 0.22
C LYS A 56 8.77 -23.24 -1.08
N GLY A 57 10.04 -22.80 -1.02
CA GLY A 57 10.87 -22.52 -2.18
C GLY A 57 10.62 -21.16 -2.83
N THR A 58 9.89 -20.24 -2.19
CA THR A 58 9.75 -18.87 -2.71
C THR A 58 11.03 -18.06 -2.45
N ARG A 59 11.58 -17.43 -3.49
CA ARG A 59 12.68 -16.44 -3.37
C ARG A 59 12.12 -15.12 -2.86
N TRP A 60 12.41 -14.79 -1.62
CA TRP A 60 12.18 -13.46 -1.06
C TRP A 60 13.39 -12.59 -1.39
N LYS A 61 13.17 -11.44 -2.02
CA LYS A 61 14.26 -10.52 -2.35
C LYS A 61 13.89 -9.07 -2.15
N LEU A 62 14.91 -8.29 -1.80
CA LEU A 62 14.91 -6.85 -1.73
C LEU A 62 15.82 -6.32 -2.83
N SER A 63 15.27 -5.50 -3.71
CA SER A 63 15.98 -4.94 -4.87
C SER A 63 16.25 -3.45 -4.70
N LEU A 64 17.22 -2.94 -5.47
CA LEU A 64 17.77 -1.59 -5.32
C LEU A 64 16.77 -0.45 -5.53
N LEU A 65 15.78 -0.61 -6.40
CA LEU A 65 14.83 0.45 -6.72
C LEU A 65 13.52 0.27 -5.94
N PRO A 66 13.22 1.10 -4.91
CA PRO A 66 12.01 0.98 -4.09
C PRO A 66 10.75 1.54 -4.75
N LEU A 67 10.68 1.56 -6.08
CA LEU A 67 9.58 2.14 -6.87
C LEU A 67 8.43 1.17 -7.13
N GLY A 68 8.47 -0.02 -6.52
CA GLY A 68 7.41 -1.00 -6.61
C GLY A 68 7.83 -2.36 -6.06
N GLY A 69 7.28 -3.43 -6.61
CA GLY A 69 7.47 -4.81 -6.19
C GLY A 69 6.73 -5.72 -7.14
N TYR A 70 6.91 -7.03 -6.98
CA TYR A 70 6.14 -8.01 -7.74
C TYR A 70 6.13 -9.39 -7.08
N VAL A 71 5.06 -10.14 -7.33
CA VAL A 71 4.94 -11.56 -7.02
C VAL A 71 4.94 -12.35 -8.33
N LYS A 72 5.96 -13.19 -8.54
CA LYS A 72 6.04 -14.07 -9.71
C LYS A 72 5.41 -15.43 -9.40
N PHE A 73 4.36 -15.78 -10.13
CA PHE A 73 3.70 -17.08 -9.99
C PHE A 73 4.29 -18.13 -10.93
N LEU A 74 4.08 -19.41 -10.60
CA LEU A 74 4.48 -20.52 -11.46
C LEU A 74 3.74 -20.47 -12.80
N GLY A 75 4.50 -20.39 -13.90
CA GLY A 75 3.99 -20.25 -15.26
C GLY A 75 3.97 -18.80 -15.79
N ASP A 76 4.39 -17.83 -14.97
CA ASP A 76 4.63 -16.46 -15.44
C ASP A 76 6.03 -16.36 -16.08
N ASP A 77 6.14 -15.69 -17.23
CA ASP A 77 7.39 -15.39 -17.91
C ASP A 77 8.07 -14.19 -17.24
N THR A 78 7.33 -13.10 -17.05
CA THR A 78 7.83 -11.83 -16.51
C THR A 78 7.14 -11.43 -15.21
N ALA A 79 7.69 -10.40 -14.56
CA ALA A 79 7.10 -9.77 -13.38
C ALA A 79 5.71 -9.14 -13.63
N ALA A 80 5.30 -8.99 -14.89
CA ALA A 80 3.98 -8.49 -15.28
C ALA A 80 2.92 -9.62 -15.43
N SER A 81 3.22 -10.83 -14.94
CA SER A 81 2.36 -12.01 -15.08
C SER A 81 1.94 -12.29 -16.52
N THR A 82 2.90 -12.14 -17.44
CA THR A 82 2.73 -12.58 -18.83
C THR A 82 2.87 -14.10 -18.91
N PRO A 83 1.98 -14.82 -19.61
CA PRO A 83 2.07 -16.27 -19.73
C PRO A 83 3.36 -16.69 -20.46
N ASP A 84 4.13 -17.64 -19.90
CA ASP A 84 5.29 -18.25 -20.57
C ASP A 84 4.85 -19.41 -21.47
N HIS A 85 4.65 -19.11 -22.76
CA HIS A 85 4.19 -20.08 -23.77
C HIS A 85 5.11 -21.30 -23.94
N ASP A 86 6.43 -21.14 -23.77
CA ASP A 86 7.40 -22.21 -23.94
C ASP A 86 7.46 -23.13 -22.71
N ARG A 87 7.30 -22.57 -21.51
CA ARG A 87 7.17 -23.38 -20.29
C ARG A 87 5.84 -24.13 -20.21
N PHE A 88 4.72 -23.58 -20.68
CA PHE A 88 3.44 -24.31 -20.64
C PHE A 88 3.48 -25.65 -21.40
N ALA A 89 4.29 -25.73 -22.47
CA ALA A 89 4.47 -26.92 -23.27
C ALA A 89 5.25 -28.03 -22.52
N THR A 90 6.09 -27.67 -21.56
CA THR A 90 6.97 -28.59 -20.82
C THR A 90 6.55 -28.85 -19.38
N MET A 91 5.52 -28.14 -18.87
CA MET A 91 5.00 -28.33 -17.52
C MET A 91 4.36 -29.71 -17.31
N THR A 92 4.73 -30.37 -16.21
CA THR A 92 4.09 -31.61 -15.79
C THR A 92 2.63 -31.36 -15.37
N ALA A 93 1.79 -32.40 -15.40
CA ALA A 93 0.39 -32.29 -14.97
C ALA A 93 0.25 -31.78 -13.52
N SER A 94 1.22 -32.09 -12.65
CA SER A 94 1.27 -31.58 -11.27
C SER A 94 1.57 -30.07 -11.21
N ASP A 95 2.48 -29.57 -12.06
CA ASP A 95 2.82 -28.15 -12.10
C ASP A 95 1.68 -27.29 -12.66
N ARG A 96 0.91 -27.84 -13.62
CA ARG A 96 -0.26 -27.14 -14.17
C ARG A 96 -1.31 -26.84 -13.10
N VAL A 97 -1.55 -27.74 -12.15
CA VAL A 97 -2.50 -27.51 -11.04
C VAL A 97 -2.03 -26.39 -10.11
N GLN A 98 -0.72 -26.14 -10.02
CA GLN A 98 -0.14 -25.09 -9.17
C GLN A 98 0.14 -23.79 -9.93
N SER A 99 -0.13 -23.75 -11.24
CA SER A 99 0.05 -22.57 -12.08
C SER A 99 -1.08 -21.56 -11.88
N PHE A 100 -0.76 -20.27 -11.88
CA PHE A 100 -1.75 -19.20 -11.80
C PHE A 100 -2.73 -19.23 -12.98
N HIS A 101 -2.23 -19.41 -14.20
CA HIS A 101 -3.04 -19.37 -15.43
C HIS A 101 -4.03 -20.52 -15.57
N HIS A 102 -3.78 -21.64 -14.89
CA HIS A 102 -4.64 -22.83 -14.89
C HIS A 102 -5.65 -22.84 -13.74
N GLN A 103 -5.61 -21.85 -12.84
CA GLN A 103 -6.64 -21.71 -11.82
C GLN A 103 -7.98 -21.26 -12.42
N SER A 104 -9.07 -21.64 -11.75
CA SER A 104 -10.40 -21.09 -12.04
C SER A 104 -10.39 -19.56 -11.99
N VAL A 105 -11.24 -18.93 -12.81
CA VAL A 105 -11.35 -17.47 -12.93
C VAL A 105 -11.56 -16.80 -11.58
N TRP A 106 -12.39 -17.39 -10.71
CA TRP A 106 -12.64 -16.87 -9.36
C TRP A 106 -11.39 -16.83 -8.48
N ARG A 107 -10.54 -17.85 -8.54
CA ARG A 107 -9.28 -17.86 -7.78
C ARG A 107 -8.31 -16.82 -8.33
N ARG A 108 -8.21 -16.70 -9.65
CA ARG A 108 -7.38 -15.66 -10.29
C ARG A 108 -7.83 -14.26 -9.91
N MET A 109 -9.14 -14.01 -9.96
CA MET A 109 -9.73 -12.74 -9.54
C MET A 109 -9.45 -12.46 -8.06
N ALA A 110 -9.63 -13.46 -7.18
CA ALA A 110 -9.35 -13.30 -5.76
C ALA A 110 -7.87 -12.95 -5.50
N ILE A 111 -6.94 -13.62 -6.19
CA ILE A 111 -5.51 -13.33 -6.09
C ILE A 111 -5.20 -11.90 -6.54
N VAL A 112 -5.71 -11.47 -7.70
CA VAL A 112 -5.48 -10.11 -8.23
C VAL A 112 -6.17 -9.04 -7.37
N ALA A 113 -7.34 -9.30 -6.81
CA ALA A 113 -8.02 -8.35 -5.93
C ALA A 113 -7.35 -8.24 -4.54
N ALA A 114 -6.59 -9.26 -4.12
CA ALA A 114 -6.00 -9.33 -2.79
C ALA A 114 -5.03 -8.19 -2.48
N GLY A 115 -4.24 -7.75 -3.47
CA GLY A 115 -3.30 -6.64 -3.29
C GLY A 115 -3.99 -5.31 -2.97
N PRO A 116 -4.94 -4.84 -3.81
CA PRO A 116 -5.74 -3.66 -3.49
C PRO A 116 -6.46 -3.77 -2.14
N VAL A 117 -7.09 -4.91 -1.85
CA VAL A 117 -7.80 -5.14 -0.58
C VAL A 117 -6.84 -5.03 0.62
N ALA A 118 -5.63 -5.58 0.52
CA ALA A 118 -4.62 -5.46 1.57
C ALA A 118 -4.26 -3.99 1.85
N ASN A 119 -4.16 -3.15 0.83
CA ASN A 119 -3.93 -1.71 1.00
C ASN A 119 -5.12 -0.98 1.62
N PHE A 120 -6.35 -1.34 1.25
CA PHE A 120 -7.54 -0.79 1.91
C PHE A 120 -7.56 -1.13 3.40
N LEU A 121 -7.26 -2.38 3.76
CA LEU A 121 -7.16 -2.81 5.15
C LEU A 121 -6.02 -2.11 5.89
N LEU A 122 -4.86 -1.95 5.24
CA LEU A 122 -3.74 -1.21 5.80
C LEU A 122 -4.12 0.25 6.07
N ALA A 123 -4.80 0.91 5.13
CA ALA A 123 -5.25 2.29 5.31
C ALA A 123 -6.23 2.41 6.48
N ILE A 124 -7.22 1.51 6.58
CA ILE A 124 -8.15 1.45 7.71
C ILE A 124 -7.38 1.33 9.03
N LEU A 125 -6.41 0.42 9.09
CA LEU A 125 -5.61 0.19 10.29
C LEU A 125 -4.77 1.43 10.67
N ILE A 126 -4.11 2.06 9.68
CA ILE A 126 -3.31 3.27 9.90
C ILE A 126 -4.20 4.41 10.41
N PHE A 127 -5.32 4.70 9.75
CA PHE A 127 -6.22 5.77 10.19
C PHE A 127 -6.86 5.46 11.55
N ALA A 128 -7.25 4.21 11.80
CA ALA A 128 -7.77 3.79 13.10
C ALA A 128 -6.73 3.99 14.20
N ALA A 129 -5.47 3.60 13.98
CA ALA A 129 -4.39 3.83 14.93
C ALA A 129 -4.15 5.33 15.16
N ILE A 130 -4.11 6.14 14.08
CA ILE A 130 -3.92 7.59 14.20
C ILE A 130 -5.04 8.19 15.06
N PHE A 131 -6.30 7.89 14.78
CA PHE A 131 -7.41 8.43 15.55
C PHE A 131 -7.47 7.89 16.98
N MET A 132 -7.04 6.65 17.21
CA MET A 132 -6.99 6.06 18.56
C MET A 132 -5.90 6.70 19.43
N PHE A 133 -4.72 6.97 18.87
CA PHE A 133 -3.57 7.45 19.64
C PHE A 133 -3.39 8.98 19.64
N PHE A 134 -3.76 9.66 18.55
CA PHE A 134 -3.58 11.11 18.38
C PHE A 134 -4.92 11.87 18.40
N GLY A 135 -6.04 11.17 18.48
CA GLY A 135 -7.37 11.77 18.48
C GLY A 135 -7.78 12.31 17.11
N ARG A 136 -8.79 13.18 17.11
CA ARG A 136 -9.25 13.90 15.92
C ARG A 136 -8.85 15.36 16.03
N VAL A 137 -8.33 15.92 14.94
CA VAL A 137 -8.16 17.38 14.83
C VAL A 137 -9.55 17.97 14.65
N GLU A 138 -10.16 18.45 15.73
CA GLU A 138 -11.36 19.26 15.64
C GLU A 138 -10.97 20.70 15.34
N MET A 139 -11.43 21.20 14.18
CA MET A 139 -11.41 22.63 13.89
C MET A 139 -12.47 23.28 14.78
N SER A 140 -12.08 23.68 15.99
CA SER A 140 -12.98 24.43 16.86
C SER A 140 -13.33 25.75 16.18
N ALA A 141 -14.59 26.18 16.26
CA ALA A 141 -15.04 27.52 15.85
C ALA A 141 -14.55 28.59 16.85
N ARG A 142 -13.26 28.53 17.21
CA ARG A 142 -12.60 29.39 18.16
C ARG A 142 -11.90 30.51 17.41
N VAL A 143 -12.10 31.74 17.85
CA VAL A 143 -11.41 32.92 17.33
C VAL A 143 -9.92 32.79 17.69
N ASP A 144 -9.07 32.61 16.71
CA ASP A 144 -7.62 32.45 16.93
C ASP A 144 -6.94 33.80 17.15
N SER A 145 -7.18 34.75 16.24
CA SER A 145 -6.67 36.13 16.35
C SER A 145 -7.66 37.13 15.77
N ILE A 146 -7.55 38.39 16.21
CA ILE A 146 -8.40 39.49 15.76
C ILE A 146 -7.53 40.53 15.08
N GLN A 147 -7.95 40.93 13.89
CA GLN A 147 -7.27 41.96 13.14
C GLN A 147 -7.61 43.35 13.73
N PRO A 148 -6.60 44.19 14.04
CA PRO A 148 -6.84 45.54 14.55
C PRO A 148 -7.67 46.38 13.58
N GLY A 149 -8.61 47.17 14.10
CA GLY A 149 -9.53 48.01 13.34
C GLY A 149 -10.66 47.24 12.61
N SER A 150 -10.79 45.93 12.82
CA SER A 150 -11.79 45.11 12.14
C SER A 150 -13.21 45.30 12.71
N ALA A 151 -14.21 44.81 11.98
CA ALA A 151 -15.58 44.75 12.49
C ALA A 151 -15.70 43.83 13.71
N ALA A 152 -14.92 42.75 13.76
CA ALA A 152 -14.87 41.82 14.89
C ALA A 152 -14.34 42.49 16.16
N GLU A 153 -13.27 43.30 16.06
CA GLU A 153 -12.75 44.07 17.19
C GLU A 153 -13.80 45.07 17.71
N ARG A 154 -14.46 45.82 16.81
CA ARG A 154 -15.53 46.76 17.18
C ARG A 154 -16.74 46.08 17.80
N ALA A 155 -17.04 44.84 17.37
CA ALA A 155 -18.11 44.02 17.93
C ALA A 155 -17.73 43.37 19.28
N GLY A 156 -16.50 43.56 19.75
CA GLY A 156 -16.04 43.08 21.06
C GLY A 156 -15.61 41.62 21.09
N PHE A 157 -15.33 41.01 19.94
CA PHE A 157 -14.78 39.65 19.88
C PHE A 157 -13.43 39.62 20.60
N GLN A 158 -13.07 38.47 21.17
CA GLN A 158 -11.77 38.22 21.79
C GLN A 158 -11.12 36.93 21.26
N PRO A 159 -9.77 36.87 21.19
CA PRO A 159 -9.07 35.62 20.96
C PRO A 159 -9.48 34.60 22.02
N GLY A 160 -9.89 33.42 21.57
CA GLY A 160 -10.43 32.37 22.42
C GLY A 160 -11.95 32.28 22.46
N ASP A 161 -12.69 33.27 21.94
CA ASP A 161 -14.16 33.18 21.84
C ASP A 161 -14.56 31.97 21.00
N VAL A 162 -15.62 31.26 21.42
CA VAL A 162 -16.19 30.13 20.68
C VAL A 162 -17.49 30.58 20.04
N VAL A 163 -17.54 30.56 18.70
CA VAL A 163 -18.75 30.84 17.95
C VAL A 163 -19.69 29.65 18.09
N VAL A 164 -20.78 29.84 18.84
CA VAL A 164 -21.79 28.81 19.09
C VAL A 164 -22.95 28.83 18.09
N SER A 165 -23.18 29.97 17.42
CA SER A 165 -24.22 30.14 16.39
C SER A 165 -23.92 31.35 15.51
N ILE A 166 -24.35 31.33 14.25
CA ILE A 166 -24.33 32.46 13.32
C ILE A 166 -25.75 32.66 12.77
N ASP A 167 -26.31 33.86 12.91
CA ASP A 167 -27.69 34.19 12.50
C ASP A 167 -28.78 33.26 13.07
N GLY A 168 -28.50 32.66 14.24
CA GLY A 168 -29.42 31.72 14.91
C GLY A 168 -29.35 30.27 14.44
N ALA A 169 -28.38 29.93 13.58
CA ALA A 169 -28.07 28.57 13.12
C ALA A 169 -26.70 28.09 13.65
#